data_AF-K2J0A1-F1
#
_entry.id   AF-K2J0A1-F1
#
_cell.length_a   1.000
_cell.length_b   1.000
_cell.length_c   1.000
_cell.angle_alpha   90.00
_cell.angle_beta   90.00
_cell.angle_gamma   90.00
#
_symmetry.space_group_name_H-M   'P 1'
#
loop_
_entity.id
_entity.type
_entity.pdbx_description
1 polymer ?
#
loop_
_entity_poly.entity_id
_entity_poly.type
_entity_poly.pdbx_seq_one_letter_code
_entity_poly.pdbx_strand_id
1 'polypeptide(L)' 'MTDLPDRLSVNPASPYFDEELLKRGVGVRFKGVEKTNVEEYCISEGWIRVAAGKTLDRNGNPLTILLKGPVEVFLKEG' A
#
# COMPACT_ATOMS: atom_id res chain seq x y z
N MET A 1 -6.18 -4.89 -18.34
CA MET A 1 -5.61 -3.53 -18.20
C MET A 1 -5.69 -3.25 -16.71
N THR A 2 -4.56 -3.51 -16.02
CA THR A 2 -4.35 -3.42 -14.57
C THR A 2 -5.36 -4.16 -13.68
N ASP A 3 -5.20 -5.48 -13.57
CA ASP A 3 -5.95 -6.39 -12.68
C ASP A 3 -5.63 -6.19 -11.17
N LEU A 4 -5.39 -4.95 -10.74
CA LEU A 4 -5.13 -4.59 -9.35
C LEU A 4 -6.33 -3.85 -8.77
N PRO A 5 -6.70 -4.12 -7.51
CA PRO A 5 -7.84 -3.48 -6.87
C PRO A 5 -7.58 -1.98 -6.69
N ASP A 6 -8.66 -1.21 -6.63
CA ASP A 6 -8.59 0.23 -6.37
C ASP A 6 -7.89 0.55 -5.03
N ARG A 7 -8.10 -0.33 -4.04
CA ARG A 7 -7.53 -0.23 -2.70
C ARG A 7 -7.05 -1.60 -2.23
N LEU A 8 -5.85 -1.63 -1.68
CA LEU A 8 -5.23 -2.81 -1.10
C LEU A 8 -4.47 -2.42 0.17
N SER A 9 -4.58 -3.24 1.20
CA SER A 9 -3.81 -3.12 2.43
C SER A 9 -3.01 -4.39 2.70
N VAL A 10 -1.82 -4.23 3.28
CA VAL A 10 -1.01 -5.34 3.79
C VAL A 10 -1.45 -5.80 5.19
N ASN A 11 -2.32 -5.04 5.85
CA ASN A 11 -2.78 -5.33 7.19
C ASN A 11 -3.98 -6.30 7.17
N PRO A 12 -3.88 -7.52 7.74
CA PRO A 12 -4.95 -8.52 7.73
C PRO A 12 -6.23 -8.10 8.46
N ALA A 13 -6.17 -7.06 9.30
CA ALA A 13 -7.35 -6.49 9.95
C ALA A 13 -8.13 -5.50 9.04
N SER A 14 -7.58 -5.12 7.89
CA SER A 14 -8.24 -4.23 6.93
C SER A 14 -9.24 -5.01 6.05
N PRO A 15 -10.42 -4.45 5.74
CA PRO A 15 -11.34 -5.05 4.77
C PRO A 15 -10.80 -5.09 3.34
N TYR A 16 -9.68 -4.40 3.08
CA TYR A 16 -9.00 -4.36 1.79
C TYR A 16 -7.73 -5.24 1.77
N PHE A 17 -7.62 -6.19 2.70
CA PHE A 17 -6.53 -7.15 2.71
C PHE A 17 -6.79 -8.28 1.72
N ASP A 18 -5.78 -8.59 0.90
CA ASP A 18 -5.82 -9.70 -0.07
C ASP A 18 -4.48 -10.44 -0.06
N GLU A 19 -4.43 -11.58 0.65
CA GLU A 19 -3.21 -12.36 0.81
C GLU A 19 -2.66 -12.90 -0.51
N GLU A 20 -3.53 -13.37 -1.41
CA GLU A 20 -3.11 -13.96 -2.69
C GLU A 20 -2.46 -12.90 -3.57
N LEU A 21 -3.04 -11.70 -3.59
CA LEU A 21 -2.48 -10.60 -4.36
C LEU A 21 -1.16 -10.09 -3.76
N LEU A 22 -1.07 -10.00 -2.42
CA LEU A 22 0.16 -9.61 -1.74
C LEU A 22 1.28 -10.62 -1.99
N LYS A 23 0.98 -11.92 -2.00
CA LYS A 23 1.93 -12.98 -2.35
C LYS A 23 2.47 -12.86 -3.78
N ARG A 24 1.63 -12.44 -4.74
CA ARG A 24 2.05 -12.16 -6.12
C ARG A 24 3.01 -10.97 -6.23
N GLY A 25 3.15 -10.16 -5.18
CA GLY A 25 4.06 -9.02 -5.15
C GLY A 25 3.47 -7.79 -5.85
N VAL A 26 2.87 -6.90 -5.06
CA VAL A 26 2.38 -5.60 -5.55
C VAL A 26 3.42 -4.49 -5.30
N GLY A 27 3.70 -3.72 -6.34
CA GLY A 27 4.52 -2.52 -6.33
C GLY A 27 3.67 -1.25 -6.40
N VAL A 28 4.10 -0.21 -5.71
CA VAL A 28 3.41 1.09 -5.67
C VAL A 28 4.41 2.19 -6.01
N ARG A 29 4.04 3.03 -6.97
CA ARG A 29 4.75 4.26 -7.33
C ARG A 29 3.87 5.46 -6.97
N PHE A 30 4.44 6.38 -6.20
CA PHE A 30 3.75 7.55 -5.70
C PHE A 30 4.49 8.81 -6.14
N LYS A 31 3.79 9.71 -6.85
CA LYS A 31 4.39 10.90 -7.45
C LYS A 31 5.63 10.58 -8.29
N GLY A 32 5.58 9.50 -9.08
CA GLY A 32 6.71 9.04 -9.91
C GLY A 32 7.82 8.30 -9.15
N VAL A 33 7.74 8.17 -7.82
CA VAL A 33 8.76 7.51 -7.00
C VAL A 33 8.25 6.17 -6.47
N GLU A 34 9.00 5.10 -6.69
CA GLU A 34 8.67 3.79 -6.13
C GLU A 34 8.73 3.81 -4.60
N LYS A 35 7.74 3.20 -3.96
CA LYS A 35 7.64 3.06 -2.50
C LYS A 35 7.61 1.58 -2.13
N THR A 36 8.45 1.21 -1.19
CA THR A 36 8.60 -0.18 -0.72
C THR A 36 8.02 -0.40 0.68
N ASN A 37 7.69 0.67 1.39
CA ASN A 37 7.13 0.67 2.75
C ASN A 37 5.65 1.08 2.76
N VAL A 38 4.89 0.72 1.72
CA VAL A 38 3.46 1.02 1.61
C VAL A 38 2.66 -0.01 2.38
N GLU A 39 1.87 0.46 3.32
CA GLU A 39 0.95 -0.35 4.13
C GLU A 39 -0.44 -0.43 3.50
N GLU A 40 -0.85 0.63 2.79
CA GLU A 40 -2.12 0.69 2.09
C GLU A 40 -2.08 1.73 0.97
N TYR A 41 -2.86 1.55 -0.09
CA TYR A 41 -3.07 2.57 -1.12
C TYR A 41 -4.54 2.67 -1.50
N CYS A 42 -4.94 3.81 -2.06
CA CYS A 42 -6.20 3.97 -2.79
C CYS A 42 -5.96 4.81 -4.05
N ILE A 43 -6.24 4.24 -5.21
CA ILE A 43 -5.99 4.86 -6.52
C ILE A 43 -7.03 5.94 -6.79
N SER A 44 -8.33 5.61 -6.64
CA SER A 44 -9.44 6.54 -6.86
C SER A 44 -9.37 7.79 -5.98
N GLU A 45 -9.02 7.63 -4.71
CA GLU A 45 -8.86 8.76 -3.78
C GLU A 45 -7.46 9.41 -3.85
N GLY A 46 -6.50 8.79 -4.55
CA GLY A 46 -5.16 9.33 -4.77
C GLY A 46 -4.33 9.48 -3.49
N TRP A 47 -4.20 8.40 -2.72
CA TRP A 47 -3.34 8.41 -1.52
C TRP A 47 -2.67 7.06 -1.24
N ILE A 48 -1.57 7.12 -0.47
CA ILE A 48 -0.91 5.96 0.11
C ILE A 48 -0.71 6.14 1.62
N ARG A 49 -0.74 5.06 2.39
CA ARG A 49 -0.25 4.98 3.76
C ARG A 49 1.10 4.27 3.74
N VAL A 50 2.10 4.89 4.36
CA VAL A 50 3.44 4.33 4.47
C VAL A 50 3.86 4.20 5.92
N ALA A 51 4.60 3.16 6.25
CA ALA A 51 5.20 3.01 7.57
C ALA A 51 6.27 4.10 7.81
N ALA A 52 6.12 4.86 8.89
CA ALA A 52 7.01 5.92 9.35
C ALA A 52 8.18 5.33 10.14
N GLY A 53 9.06 4.61 9.44
CA GLY A 53 10.21 3.93 10.06
C GLY A 53 9.81 2.67 10.82
N LYS A 54 10.61 2.30 11.83
CA LYS A 54 10.44 1.06 12.63
C LYS A 54 9.57 1.25 13.88
N THR A 55 8.96 2.43 14.06
CA THR A 55 8.23 2.76 15.28
C THR A 55 6.83 2.16 15.22
N LEU A 56 6.42 1.53 16.33
CA LEU A 56 5.08 1.00 16.54
C LEU A 56 4.27 1.98 17.41
N ASP A 57 2.97 2.07 17.15
CA ASP A 57 2.01 2.74 18.03
C ASP A 57 1.76 1.90 19.31
N ARG A 58 1.01 2.44 20.29
CA ARG A 58 0.69 1.77 21.57
C ARG A 58 0.03 0.39 21.39
N ASN A 59 -0.61 0.16 20.24
CA ASN A 59 -1.27 -1.10 19.89
C ASN A 59 -0.34 -2.10 19.17
N GLY A 60 0.95 -1.79 19.00
CA GLY A 60 1.92 -2.64 18.30
C GLY A 60 1.83 -2.55 16.77
N ASN A 61 1.00 -1.67 16.23
CA ASN A 61 0.87 -1.45 14.78
C ASN A 61 1.94 -0.47 14.29
N PRO A 62 2.47 -0.63 13.07
CA PRO A 62 3.36 0.36 12.48
C PRO A 62 2.72 1.76 12.49
N LEU A 63 3.47 2.76 12.93
CA LEU A 63 3.01 4.14 12.78
C LEU A 63 2.98 4.46 11.29
N THR A 64 1.81 4.77 10.74
CA THR A 64 1.67 5.10 9.31
C THR A 64 1.44 6.59 9.07
N ILE A 65 1.97 7.10 7.95
CA ILE A 65 1.71 8.44 7.45
C ILE A 65 0.91 8.33 6.15
N LEU A 66 -0.17 9.09 6.04
CA LEU A 66 -0.95 9.21 4.81
C LEU A 66 -0.35 10.30 3.91
N LEU A 67 -0.02 9.94 2.68
CA LEU A 67 0.49 10.85 1.66
C LEU A 67 -0.53 10.93 0.51
N LYS A 68 -0.92 12.15 0.13
CA LYS A 68 -1.87 12.40 -0.97
C LYS A 68 -1.15 12.82 -2.25
N GLY A 69 -1.60 12.28 -3.38
CA GLY A 69 -1.07 12.54 -4.73
C GLY A 69 -1.24 11.37 -5.68
N PRO A 70 -0.75 11.50 -6.93
CA PRO A 70 -0.81 10.45 -7.94
C PRO A 70 -0.25 9.12 -7.44
N VAL A 71 -1.06 8.07 -7.56
CA VAL A 71 -0.74 6.68 -7.19
C VAL A 71 -0.79 5.84 -8.46
N GLU A 72 0.27 5.09 -8.70
CA GLU A 72 0.35 4.08 -9.76
C GLU A 72 0.72 2.75 -9.11
N VAL A 73 0.04 1.67 -9.50
CA VAL A 73 0.28 0.33 -8.96
C VAL A 73 0.60 -0.64 -10.07
N PHE A 74 1.46 -1.60 -9.78
CA PHE A 74 1.93 -2.60 -10.74
C PHE A 74 2.26 -3.90 -10.01
N LEU A 75 2.21 -5.03 -10.72
CA LEU A 75 2.75 -6.29 -10.21
C LEU A 75 4.27 -6.26 -10.38
N LYS A 76 5.02 -6.58 -9.32
CA LYS A 76 6.48 -6.52 -9.35
C LYS A 76 7.08 -7.55 -10.30
N GLU A 77 6.45 -8.71 -10.44
CA GLU A 77 6.57 -9.66 -11.54
C GLU A 77 5.72 -10.88 -11.18
N GLY A 78 5.20 -11.56 -12.21
CA GLY A 78 4.88 -12.98 -12.17
C GLY A 78 5.97 -13.73 -12.92
#